data_AF-A0A1Q9PFY2-F1
#
_entry.id   AF-A0A1Q9PFY2-F1
#
_cell.length_a   1.000
_cell.length_b   1.000
_cell.length_c   1.000
_cell.angle_alpha   90.00
_cell.angle_beta   90.00
_cell.angle_gamma   90.00
#
_symmetry.space_group_name_H-M   'P 1'
#
loop_
_entity.id
_entity.type
_entity.pdbx_description
1 polymer ?
#
loop_
_entity_poly.entity_id
_entity_poly.type
_entity_poly.pdbx_seq_one_letter_code
_entity_poly.pdbx_strand_id
1 'polypeptide(L)' 'MKMKRVGTRSEGPEYYIEPTDEYRERWEEILVWKQTNRWQEDPKLQGLLGKEVELLADIIETRTSITIEYFEVKEVNY' A
#
# COMPACT_ATOMS: atom_id res chain seq x y z
N MET A 1 0.46 16.56 -18.47
CA MET A 1 0.79 15.23 -17.93
C MET A 1 1.76 15.42 -16.76
N LYS A 2 1.29 15.30 -15.52
CA LYS A 2 2.15 15.42 -14.33
C LYS A 2 1.66 14.41 -13.28
N MET A 3 2.22 13.20 -13.32
CA MET A 3 2.26 12.36 -12.14
C MET A 3 3.52 12.75 -11.36
N LYS A 4 3.34 13.30 -10.17
CA LYS A 4 4.39 13.37 -9.14
C LYS A 4 3.90 12.55 -7.96
N ARG A 5 4.18 11.25 -7.98
CA ARG A 5 4.13 10.41 -6.78
C ARG A 5 5.56 10.36 -6.26
N VAL A 6 5.83 10.99 -5.13
CA VAL A 6 7.14 10.96 -4.46
C VAL A 6 7.00 10.04 -3.27
N GLY A 7 7.23 8.75 -3.47
CA GLY A 7 7.40 7.80 -2.39
C GLY A 7 8.88 7.42 -2.28
N THR A 8 9.56 7.73 -1.18
CA THR A 8 10.89 7.15 -0.91
C THR A 8 11.07 6.83 0.58
N ARG A 9 11.55 5.60 0.89
CA ARG A 9 12.48 5.28 2.01
C ARG A 9 12.79 3.78 2.21
N SER A 10 12.83 2.96 1.16
CA SER A 10 13.68 1.75 1.22
C SER A 10 14.33 1.51 -0.13
N GLU A 11 15.58 1.08 -0.12
CA GLU A 11 16.27 0.62 -1.33
C GLU A 11 15.47 -0.54 -1.95
N GLY A 12 14.91 -0.30 -3.14
CA GLY A 12 14.13 -1.31 -3.84
C GLY A 12 13.20 -0.69 -4.88
N PRO A 13 12.66 -1.51 -5.80
CA PRO A 13 11.66 -1.07 -6.76
C PRO A 13 10.46 -0.46 -6.04
N GLU A 14 9.85 0.54 -6.68
CA GLU A 14 8.68 1.20 -6.14
C GLU A 14 7.51 0.21 -6.07
N TYR A 15 6.98 -0.01 -4.87
CA TYR A 15 5.74 -0.76 -4.64
C TYR A 15 4.67 0.22 -4.21
N TYR A 16 3.52 0.12 -4.86
CA TYR A 16 2.39 1.00 -4.63
C TYR A 16 1.16 0.15 -4.38
N ILE A 17 0.44 0.48 -3.31
CA ILE A 17 -0.94 0.04 -3.13
C ILE A 17 -1.81 1.20 -3.59
N GLU A 18 -2.71 0.92 -4.53
CA GLU A 18 -3.71 1.88 -4.98
C GLU A 18 -5.06 1.42 -4.44
N PRO A 19 -5.67 2.15 -3.49
CA PRO A 19 -6.98 1.78 -2.97
C PRO A 19 -8.05 1.92 -4.05
N THR A 20 -9.02 1.00 -3.99
CA THR A 20 -10.19 0.98 -4.89
C THR A 20 -11.44 1.61 -4.27
N ASP A 21 -11.35 2.03 -3.01
CA ASP A 21 -12.47 2.47 -2.16
C ASP A 21 -12.39 3.96 -1.78
N GLU A 22 -13.16 4.36 -0.75
CA GLU A 22 -13.26 5.75 -0.29
C GLU A 22 -11.93 6.35 0.18
N TYR A 23 -10.94 5.54 0.55
CA TYR A 23 -9.63 6.05 0.94
C TYR A 23 -8.91 6.75 -0.22
N ARG A 24 -9.19 6.35 -1.47
CA ARG A 24 -8.62 6.94 -2.68
C ARG A 24 -8.92 8.43 -2.82
N GLU A 25 -10.12 8.85 -2.44
CA GLU A 25 -10.59 10.23 -2.60
C GLU A 25 -10.38 11.07 -1.34
N ARG A 26 -10.25 10.40 -0.18
CA ARG A 26 -10.18 11.05 1.14
C ARG A 26 -8.79 11.56 1.51
N TRP A 27 -7.72 10.91 1.03
CA TRP A 27 -6.35 11.20 1.46
C TRP A 27 -5.44 11.55 0.29
N GLU A 28 -4.60 12.59 0.48
CA GLU A 28 -3.63 13.01 -0.53
C GLU A 28 -2.49 12.00 -0.68
N GLU A 29 -2.14 11.33 0.43
CA GLU A 29 -1.04 10.37 0.48
C GLU A 29 -1.42 9.14 1.33
N ILE A 30 -1.11 7.96 0.80
CA ILE A 30 -1.37 6.68 1.46
C ILE A 30 -0.05 5.93 1.51
N LEU A 31 0.44 5.77 2.74
CA LEU A 31 1.70 5.10 3.03
C LEU A 31 1.39 3.70 3.52
N VAL A 32 2.19 2.73 3.10
CA VAL A 32 2.07 1.34 3.57
C VAL A 32 3.35 1.00 4.32
N TRP A 33 3.18 0.57 5.57
CA TRP A 33 4.29 0.15 6.41
C TRP A 33 4.89 -1.15 5.87
N LYS A 34 6.22 -1.20 5.76
CA LYS A 34 6.94 -2.39 5.28
C LYS A 34 7.19 -3.33 6.45
N GLN A 35 6.81 -4.59 6.32
CA GLN A 35 7.20 -5.63 7.28
C GLN A 35 8.57 -6.26 6.94
N THR A 36 9.12 -5.94 5.78
CA THR A 36 10.40 -6.46 5.27
C THR A 36 11.35 -5.31 4.88
N ASN A 37 12.64 -5.62 4.73
CA ASN A 37 13.62 -4.63 4.25
C ASN A 37 13.30 -4.18 2.81
N ARG A 38 12.86 -5.12 1.96
CA ARG A 38 12.54 -4.87 0.56
C ARG A 38 11.15 -5.41 0.23
N TRP A 39 10.38 -4.63 -0.53
CA TRP A 39 9.02 -5.03 -0.88
C TRP A 39 8.94 -6.32 -1.68
N GLN A 40 9.90 -6.56 -2.59
CA GLN A 40 9.98 -7.81 -3.35
C GLN A 40 10.23 -9.06 -2.49
N GLU A 41 10.61 -8.88 -1.22
CA GLU A 41 10.80 -9.96 -0.26
C GLU A 41 9.55 -10.18 0.59
N ASP A 42 8.49 -9.38 0.42
CA ASP A 42 7.26 -9.56 1.17
C ASP A 42 6.51 -10.82 0.70
N PRO A 43 6.46 -11.91 1.51
CA PRO A 43 5.93 -13.18 1.07
C PRO A 43 4.40 -13.15 0.89
N LYS A 44 3.71 -12.17 1.48
CA LYS A 44 2.25 -12.05 1.40
C LYS A 44 1.83 -11.27 0.14
N LEU A 45 2.54 -10.17 -0.16
CA LEU A 45 2.21 -9.29 -1.27
C LEU A 45 2.83 -9.72 -2.61
N GLN A 46 3.96 -10.44 -2.61
CA GLN A 46 4.59 -10.89 -3.86
C GLN A 46 3.65 -11.71 -4.76
N GLY A 47 2.93 -12.66 -4.18
CA GLY A 47 2.00 -13.52 -4.93
C GLY A 47 0.75 -12.79 -5.43
N LEU A 48 0.54 -11.55 -4.99
CA LEU A 48 -0.65 -10.74 -5.23
C LEU A 48 -0.36 -9.53 -6.13
N LEU A 49 0.82 -9.49 -6.74
CA LEU A 49 1.20 -8.44 -7.68
C LEU A 49 0.18 -8.33 -8.83
N GLY A 50 -0.34 -7.11 -9.01
CA GLY A 50 -1.32 -6.79 -10.05
C GLY A 50 -2.73 -7.34 -9.78
N LYS A 51 -2.98 -7.89 -8.58
CA LYS A 51 -4.29 -8.39 -8.17
C LYS A 51 -4.99 -7.40 -7.25
N GLU A 52 -6.32 -7.45 -7.27
CA GLU A 52 -7.13 -6.78 -6.26
C GLU A 52 -7.14 -7.59 -4.97
N VAL A 53 -6.96 -6.90 -3.85
CA VAL A 53 -6.82 -7.51 -2.52
C VAL A 53 -7.58 -6.73 -1.47
N GLU A 54 -8.10 -7.43 -0.48
CA GLU A 54 -8.55 -6.86 0.79
C GLU A 54 -7.41 -6.93 1.81
N LEU A 55 -7.15 -5.81 2.48
CA LEU A 55 -6.14 -5.70 3.53
C LEU A 55 -6.81 -5.49 4.87
N LEU A 56 -6.46 -6.32 5.85
CA LEU A 56 -6.71 -6.01 7.26
C LEU A 56 -5.48 -5.30 7.82
N ALA A 57 -5.69 -4.10 8.34
CA ALA A 57 -4.60 -3.22 8.75
C ALA A 57 -5.00 -2.29 9.89
N ASP A 58 -4.01 -1.92 10.69
CA ASP A 58 -4.11 -0.75 11.56
C ASP A 58 -3.82 0.52 10.74
N ILE A 59 -4.61 1.56 10.98
CA ILE A 59 -4.48 2.84 10.28
C ILE A 59 -4.05 3.92 11.27
N ILE A 60 -2.95 4.58 10.97
CA ILE A 60 -2.51 5.81 11.64
C ILE A 60 -2.83 6.98 10.71
N GLU A 61 -3.82 7.78 11.10
CA GLU A 61 -4.25 8.94 10.31
C GLU A 61 -3.51 10.21 10.74
N THR A 62 -3.13 11.02 9.74
CA THR A 62 -2.71 12.41 9.93
C THR A 62 -3.70 13.34 9.23
N ARG A 63 -3.41 14.64 9.16
CA ARG A 63 -4.28 15.60 8.47
C ARG A 63 -4.34 15.38 6.95
N THR A 64 -3.26 14.86 6.35
CA THR A 64 -3.11 14.79 4.89
C THR A 64 -2.79 13.39 4.39
N SER A 65 -2.43 12.47 5.29
CA SER A 65 -2.01 11.13 4.92
C SER A 65 -2.48 10.08 5.90
N ILE A 66 -2.49 8.84 5.46
CA ILE A 66 -2.63 7.67 6.32
C ILE A 66 -1.42 6.76 6.18
N THR A 67 -1.06 6.08 7.26
CA THR A 67 -0.13 4.95 7.24
C THR A 67 -0.89 3.67 7.55
N ILE A 68 -0.80 2.70 6.64
CA ILE A 68 -1.43 1.40 6.71
C ILE A 68 -0.39 0.38 7.19
N GLU A 69 -0.60 -0.15 8.38
CA GLU A 69 0.14 -1.30 8.90
C GLU A 69 -0.70 -2.56 8.73
N TYR A 70 -0.60 -3.20 7.56
CA TYR A 70 -1.35 -4.42 7.27
C TYR A 70 -0.76 -5.61 8.03
N PHE A 71 -1.61 -6.55 8.41
CA PHE A 71 -1.19 -7.82 9.01
C PHE A 71 -1.82 -9.03 8.31
N GLU A 72 -2.94 -8.83 7.59
CA GLU A 72 -3.60 -9.86 6.78
C GLU A 72 -3.92 -9.32 5.38
N VAL A 73 -3.78 -10.17 4.36
CA VAL A 73 -4.14 -9.84 2.97
C VAL A 73 -4.90 -11.00 2.35
N LYS A 74 -5.95 -10.70 1.58
CA LYS A 74 -6.78 -11.68 0.88
C LYS A 74 -6.96 -11.26 -0.57
N GLU A 75 -6.79 -12.20 -1.49
CA GLU A 75 -7.14 -11.99 -2.89
C GLU A 75 -8.66 -11.96 -3.05
N VAL A 76 -9.17 -10.94 -3.76
CA VAL A 76 -10.58 -10.87 -4.12
C VAL A 76 -10.75 -11.61 -5.45
N ASN A 77 -11.43 -12.75 -5.41
CA ASN A 77 -11.81 -13.49 -6.61
C ASN A 77 -13.28 -13.18 -6.93
N TYR A 78 -13.53 -12.51 -8.06
CA TYR A 78 -14.86 -12.29 -8.62
C TYR A 78 -15.34 -13.47 -9.45
#